data_AF-A0A314L076-F1
#
_entry.id   AF-A0A314L076-F1
#
_cell.length_a   1.000
_cell.length_b   1.000
_cell.length_c   1.000
_cell.angle_alpha   90.00
_cell.angle_beta   90.00
_cell.angle_gamma   90.00
#
_symmetry.space_group_name_H-M   'P 1'
#
loop_
_entity.id
_entity.type
_entity.pdbx_description
1 polymer ?
#
loop_
_entity_poly.entity_id
_entity_poly.type
_entity_poly.pdbx_seq_one_letter_code
_entity_poly.pdbx_strand_id
1 'polypeptide(L)'
;PPPQGSYKLNIDGAFDNHSHKGGASGVFRDASGAWVYGFTKPLSHTDILQAELLALYHGLLLANARNFRPLQVETDSQGNDVADVLAKHGKTTTDLQPNDVILFKNPPTF
;
A
#
# COMPACT_ATOMS: atom_id res chain seq x y z
N PRO A 1 -10.92 -6.20 -10.00
CA PRO A 1 -11.53 -4.85 -9.90
C PRO A 1 -12.15 -4.70 -8.50
N PRO A 2 -12.13 -3.51 -7.88
CA PRO A 2 -12.82 -3.26 -6.61
C PRO A 2 -14.35 -3.26 -6.79
N PRO A 3 -15.13 -3.33 -5.69
CA PRO A 3 -16.58 -3.11 -5.72
C PRO A 3 -16.96 -1.77 -6.34
N GLN A 4 -18.21 -1.65 -6.80
CA GLN A 4 -18.73 -0.42 -7.38
C GLN A 4 -18.60 0.77 -6.41
N GLY A 5 -18.20 1.92 -6.94
CA GLY A 5 -17.98 3.15 -6.16
C GLY A 5 -16.70 3.13 -5.31
N SER A 6 -15.85 2.11 -5.45
CA SER A 6 -14.56 2.01 -4.73
C SER A 6 -13.36 2.07 -5.68
N TYR A 7 -12.20 2.31 -5.08
CA TYR A 7 -10.91 2.27 -5.75
C TYR A 7 -10.07 1.11 -5.23
N LYS A 8 -9.20 0.57 -6.07
CA LYS A 8 -8.14 -0.37 -5.68
C LYS A 8 -6.79 0.29 -5.87
N LEU A 9 -5.92 0.17 -4.88
CA LEU A 9 -4.50 0.49 -4.96
C LEU A 9 -3.71 -0.82 -4.96
N ASN A 10 -3.09 -1.14 -6.08
CA ASN A 10 -2.07 -2.18 -6.16
C ASN A 10 -0.70 -1.53 -5.93
N ILE A 11 0.09 -2.02 -4.98
CA ILE A 11 1.46 -1.55 -4.72
C ILE A 11 2.48 -2.63 -5.03
N ASP A 12 3.70 -2.22 -5.34
CA ASP A 12 4.85 -3.09 -5.58
C ASP A 12 6.14 -2.35 -5.16
N GLY A 13 6.92 -3.01 -4.31
CA GLY A 13 8.24 -2.60 -3.87
C GLY A 13 9.33 -3.47 -4.51
N ALA A 14 10.27 -2.85 -5.21
CA ALA A 14 11.41 -3.53 -5.82
C ALA A 14 12.71 -3.20 -5.09
N PHE A 15 13.61 -4.17 -4.99
CA PHE A 15 14.95 -4.00 -4.43
C PHE A 15 15.99 -4.82 -5.22
N ASP A 16 17.14 -4.20 -5.49
CA ASP A 16 18.31 -4.84 -6.05
C ASP A 16 19.44 -4.90 -5.01
N ASN A 17 19.80 -6.13 -4.62
CA ASN A 17 20.82 -6.41 -3.62
C ASN A 17 22.25 -6.03 -4.05
N HIS A 18 22.52 -5.94 -5.37
CA HIS A 18 23.86 -5.60 -5.85
C HIS A 18 24.11 -4.10 -5.83
N SER A 19 23.11 -3.30 -6.19
CA SER A 19 23.24 -1.84 -6.25
C SER A 19 22.74 -1.11 -5.00
N HIS A 20 22.08 -1.82 -4.08
CA HIS A 20 21.36 -1.26 -2.93
C HIS A 20 20.33 -0.19 -3.34
N LYS A 21 19.79 -0.31 -4.54
CA LYS A 21 18.73 0.56 -5.07
C LYS A 21 17.41 -0.19 -5.05
N GLY A 22 16.33 0.58 -5.04
CA GLY A 22 15.00 0.01 -5.15
C GLY A 22 14.02 0.98 -5.78
N GLY A 23 12.77 0.55 -5.82
CA GLY A 23 11.65 1.34 -6.30
C GLY A 23 10.42 1.07 -5.45
N ALA A 24 9.64 2.11 -5.23
CA ALA A 24 8.29 1.98 -4.69
C ALA A 24 7.31 2.43 -5.77
N SER A 25 6.30 1.62 -6.06
CA SER A 25 5.35 1.94 -7.11
C SER A 25 3.93 1.53 -6.75
N GLY A 26 2.96 2.06 -7.48
CA GLY A 26 1.59 1.63 -7.32
C GLY A 26 0.64 2.22 -8.34
N VAL A 27 -0.49 1.55 -8.49
CA VAL A 27 -1.51 1.78 -9.50
C VAL A 27 -2.88 1.82 -8.84
N PHE A 28 -3.62 2.90 -9.08
CA PHE A 28 -5.01 3.07 -8.72
C PHE A 28 -5.91 2.62 -9.86
N ARG A 29 -6.93 1.83 -9.52
CA ARG A 29 -7.96 1.36 -10.44
C ARG A 29 -9.34 1.72 -9.94
N ASP A 30 -10.24 2.07 -10.84
CA ASP A 30 -11.67 2.23 -10.54
C ASP A 30 -12.41 0.89 -10.57
N ALA A 31 -13.73 0.93 -10.32
CA ALA A 31 -14.60 -0.25 -10.31
C ALA A 31 -14.70 -0.98 -11.67
N SER A 32 -14.41 -0.32 -12.78
CA SER A 32 -14.31 -0.98 -14.10
C SER A 32 -13.01 -1.75 -14.27
N GLY A 33 -12.05 -1.55 -13.36
CA GLY A 33 -10.68 -2.06 -13.46
C GLY A 33 -9.74 -1.17 -14.26
N ALA A 34 -10.25 -0.06 -14.81
CA ALA A 34 -9.46 0.91 -15.55
C ALA A 34 -8.44 1.57 -14.62
N TRP A 35 -7.23 1.77 -15.15
CA TRP A 35 -6.21 2.55 -14.48
C TRP A 35 -6.60 4.03 -14.48
N VAL A 36 -6.62 4.64 -13.30
CA VAL A 36 -7.00 6.06 -13.11
C VAL A 36 -5.84 6.92 -12.62
N TYR A 37 -4.87 6.34 -11.92
CA TYR A 37 -3.70 7.06 -11.42
C TYR A 37 -2.56 6.11 -11.06
N GLY A 38 -1.30 6.54 -11.13
CA GLY A 38 -0.17 5.70 -10.76
C GLY A 38 1.03 6.52 -10.30
N PHE A 39 1.97 5.87 -9.61
CA PHE A 39 3.21 6.49 -9.16
C PHE A 39 4.38 5.50 -9.23
N THR A 40 5.57 6.07 -9.32
CA THR A 40 6.84 5.38 -9.10
C THR A 40 7.78 6.31 -8.37
N LYS A 41 8.61 5.76 -7.49
CA LYS A 41 9.60 6.50 -6.71
C LYS A 41 10.89 5.69 -6.63
N PRO A 42 12.02 6.21 -7.15
CA PRO A 42 13.31 5.57 -6.94
C PRO A 42 13.71 5.67 -5.46
N LEU A 43 14.31 4.61 -4.96
CA LEU A 43 14.82 4.48 -3.60
C LEU A 43 16.32 4.19 -3.65
N SER A 44 17.04 4.72 -2.66
CA SER A 44 18.47 4.46 -2.46
C SER A 44 18.66 3.99 -1.03
N HIS A 45 19.55 3.01 -0.82
CA HIS A 45 19.80 2.41 0.50
C HIS A 45 18.51 1.87 1.15
N THR A 46 17.80 1.03 0.40
CA THR A 46 16.55 0.37 0.86
C THR A 46 16.77 -1.13 0.96
N ASP A 47 15.83 -1.84 1.57
CA ASP A 47 15.61 -3.27 1.38
C ASP A 47 14.21 -3.52 0.79
N ILE A 48 13.86 -4.80 0.58
CA ILE A 48 12.58 -5.20 -0.02
C ILE A 48 11.37 -4.77 0.82
N LEU A 49 11.43 -4.97 2.13
CA LEU A 49 10.33 -4.65 3.04
C LEU A 49 10.14 -3.13 3.15
N GLN A 50 11.23 -2.38 3.19
CA GLN A 50 11.19 -0.93 3.16
C GLN A 50 10.62 -0.41 1.84
N ALA A 51 10.95 -1.02 0.70
CA ALA A 51 10.42 -0.64 -0.59
C ALA A 51 8.89 -0.82 -0.65
N GLU A 52 8.39 -1.96 -0.16
CA GLU A 52 6.95 -2.26 -0.05
C GLU A 52 6.22 -1.30 0.90
N LEU A 53 6.76 -1.06 2.10
CA LEU A 53 6.17 -0.14 3.07
C LEU A 53 6.15 1.30 2.55
N LEU A 54 7.18 1.71 1.80
CA LEU A 54 7.21 3.02 1.14
C LEU A 54 6.19 3.09 0.00
N ALA A 55 6.01 2.03 -0.77
CA ALA A 55 4.97 1.95 -1.79
C ALA A 55 3.58 2.13 -1.17
N LEU A 56 3.31 1.44 -0.06
CA LEU A 56 2.07 1.62 0.71
C LEU A 56 1.90 3.07 1.20
N TYR A 57 2.93 3.64 1.84
CA TYR A 57 2.90 4.98 2.40
C TYR A 57 2.59 6.04 1.34
N HIS A 58 3.32 6.02 0.22
CA HIS A 58 3.11 6.97 -0.89
C HIS A 58 1.74 6.77 -1.55
N GLY A 59 1.32 5.52 -1.72
CA GLY A 59 -0.01 5.21 -2.21
C GLY A 59 -1.12 5.77 -1.32
N LEU A 60 -1.04 5.60 0.00
CA LEU A 60 -2.04 6.13 0.93
C LEU A 60 -2.10 7.67 0.92
N LEU A 61 -0.94 8.34 0.87
CA LEU A 61 -0.88 9.81 0.74
C LEU A 61 -1.57 10.30 -0.54
N LEU A 62 -1.31 9.64 -1.67
CA LEU A 62 -1.91 10.00 -2.96
C LEU A 62 -3.42 9.74 -2.97
N ALA A 63 -3.86 8.63 -2.38
CA ALA A 63 -5.27 8.30 -2.24
C ALA A 63 -6.01 9.35 -1.41
N ASN A 64 -5.40 9.78 -0.30
CA ASN A 64 -5.93 10.84 0.55
C ASN A 64 -6.05 12.16 -0.22
N ALA A 65 -4.96 12.59 -0.88
CA ALA A 65 -4.93 13.84 -1.63
C ALA A 65 -5.93 13.89 -2.81
N ARG A 66 -6.34 12.73 -3.34
CA ARG A 66 -7.29 12.62 -4.47
C ARG A 66 -8.69 12.24 -4.06
N ASN A 67 -8.96 12.08 -2.76
CA ASN A 67 -10.23 11.55 -2.26
C ASN A 67 -10.61 10.20 -2.90
N PHE A 68 -9.64 9.33 -3.16
CA PHE A 68 -9.89 7.96 -3.62
C PHE A 68 -10.36 7.11 -2.45
N ARG A 69 -11.67 7.18 -2.19
CA ARG A 69 -12.35 6.47 -1.11
C ARG A 69 -13.72 5.99 -1.59
N PRO A 70 -14.18 4.78 -1.19
CA PRO A 70 -13.48 3.78 -0.38
C PRO A 70 -12.28 3.15 -1.12
N LEU A 71 -11.24 2.72 -0.40
CA LEU A 71 -10.00 2.19 -0.96
C LEU A 71 -9.73 0.75 -0.50
N GLN A 72 -9.42 -0.14 -1.43
CA GLN A 72 -8.84 -1.46 -1.16
C GLN A 72 -7.36 -1.45 -1.54
N VAL A 73 -6.48 -1.91 -0.66
CA VAL A 73 -5.04 -2.00 -0.96
C VAL A 73 -4.64 -3.47 -1.15
N GLU A 74 -3.81 -3.74 -2.13
CA GLU A 74 -3.31 -5.06 -2.49
C GLU A 74 -1.80 -4.97 -2.75
N THR A 75 -1.03 -5.87 -2.15
CA THR A 75 0.43 -6.03 -2.31
C THR A 75 0.71 -7.49 -2.65
N ASP A 76 1.73 -7.74 -3.45
CA ASP A 76 2.24 -9.07 -3.78
C ASP A 76 3.46 -9.47 -2.93
N SER A 77 3.77 -8.69 -1.87
CA SER A 77 4.83 -9.02 -0.93
C SER A 77 4.67 -10.44 -0.40
N GLN A 78 5.70 -11.28 -0.54
CA GLN A 78 5.66 -12.66 -0.06
C GLN A 78 5.40 -12.68 1.45
N GLY A 79 4.44 -13.50 1.87
CA GLY A 79 4.26 -13.84 3.28
C GLY A 79 3.76 -12.70 4.17
N ASN A 80 2.77 -11.90 3.76
CA ASN A 80 2.09 -10.88 4.58
C ASN A 80 3.01 -9.90 5.34
N ASP A 81 4.31 -9.83 5.08
CA ASP A 81 5.28 -9.13 5.93
C ASP A 81 4.90 -7.65 6.13
N VAL A 82 4.39 -7.00 5.08
CA VAL A 82 3.87 -5.63 5.14
C VAL A 82 2.69 -5.53 6.12
N ALA A 83 1.71 -6.42 5.99
CA ALA A 83 0.54 -6.47 6.85
C ALA A 83 0.91 -6.85 8.30
N ASP A 84 1.85 -7.76 8.49
CA ASP A 84 2.34 -8.20 9.79
C ASP A 84 3.13 -7.09 10.49
N VAL A 85 3.97 -6.34 9.77
CA VAL A 85 4.66 -5.16 10.31
C VAL A 85 3.65 -4.10 10.73
N LEU A 86 2.61 -3.84 9.94
CA LEU A 86 1.52 -2.92 10.30
C LEU A 86 0.71 -3.44 11.49
N ALA A 87 0.41 -4.73 11.57
CA ALA A 87 -0.33 -5.30 12.69
C ALA A 87 0.48 -5.23 13.99
N LYS A 88 1.80 -5.45 13.89
CA LYS A 88 2.73 -5.46 15.03
C LYS A 88 3.11 -4.06 15.51
N HIS A 89 3.24 -3.08 14.60
CA HIS A 89 3.78 -1.74 14.91
C HIS A 89 2.82 -0.58 14.60
N GLY A 90 1.69 -0.83 13.94
CA GLY A 90 0.67 0.18 13.62
C GLY A 90 -0.15 0.64 14.82
N LYS A 91 0.09 0.06 16.01
CA LYS A 91 -0.57 0.43 17.28
C LYS A 91 0.37 1.19 18.23
N THR A 92 1.25 2.02 17.71
CA THR A 92 1.98 3.04 18.49
C THR A 92 1.79 4.41 17.87
N THR A 93 0.55 4.93 17.94
CA THR A 93 0.32 6.36 17.79
C THR A 93 -0.86 6.75 18.67
N THR A 94 -0.60 7.56 19.67
CA THR A 94 -1.59 8.26 20.51
C THR A 94 -2.45 9.28 19.76
N ASP A 95 -2.50 9.23 18.41
CA ASP A 95 -3.03 10.30 17.56
C ASP A 95 -4.02 9.83 16.48
N LEU A 96 -4.87 8.83 16.76
CA LEU A 96 -5.99 8.52 15.86
C LEU A 96 -7.26 9.23 16.33
N GLN A 97 -7.85 10.02 15.45
CA GLN A 97 -9.12 10.73 15.67
C GLN A 97 -10.31 9.76 15.52
N PRO A 98 -11.49 10.07 16.09
CA PRO A 98 -12.62 9.13 16.22
C PRO A 98 -13.21 8.55 14.92
N ASN A 99 -12.75 8.98 13.74
CA ASN A 99 -13.31 8.61 12.44
C ASN A 99 -12.36 7.76 11.56
N ASP A 100 -11.20 7.35 12.07
CA ASP A 100 -10.28 6.50 11.33
C ASP A 100 -10.67 5.02 11.50
N VAL A 101 -11.40 4.51 10.50
CA VAL A 101 -11.79 3.09 10.43
C VAL A 101 -10.86 2.35 9.48
N ILE A 102 -10.07 1.42 10.02
CA ILE A 102 -9.36 0.40 9.25
C ILE A 102 -10.18 -0.89 9.36
N LEU A 103 -10.84 -1.27 8.26
CA LEU A 103 -11.58 -2.53 8.16
C LEU A 103 -10.76 -3.55 7.39
N PHE A 104 -10.21 -4.52 8.11
CA PHE A 104 -9.70 -5.76 7.52
C PHE A 104 -10.89 -6.71 7.27
N LYS A 105 -11.10 -7.15 6.03
CA LYS A 105 -12.02 -8.25 5.74
C LYS A 105 -11.21 -9.50 5.39
N ASN A 106 -11.06 -10.32 6.44
CA ASN A 106 -10.47 -11.65 6.56
C ASN A 106 -8.94 -11.78 6.42
N PRO A 107 -8.26 -12.41 7.40
CA PRO A 107 -6.84 -12.76 7.28
C PRO A 107 -6.66 -13.93 6.29
N PRO A 108 -5.52 -14.02 5.58
CA PRO A 108 -5.19 -15.20 4.80
C PRO A 108 -5.03 -16.40 5.73
N THR A 109 -5.70 -17.51 5.42
CA THR A 109 -5.30 -18.82 5.94
C THR A 109 -4.12 -19.31 5.12
N PHE A 110 -3.05 -19.68 5.83
CA PHE A 110 -1.81 -20.25 5.31
C PHE A 110 -2.01 -21.29 4.19
#